data_AF-A0A527G3C3-F1
#
_entry.id   AF-A0A527G3C3-F1
#
_cell.length_a   1.000
_cell.length_b   1.000
_cell.length_c   1.000
_cell.angle_alpha   90.00
_cell.angle_beta   90.00
_cell.angle_gamma   90.00
#
_symmetry.space_group_name_H-M   'P 1'
#
loop_
_entity.id
_entity.type
_entity.pdbx_description
1 polymer ?
#
loop_
_entity_poly.entity_id
_entity_poly.type
_entity_poly.pdbx_seq_one_letter_code
_entity_poly.pdbx_strand_id
1 'polypeptide(L)'
;VAGTNLRDMICTKLQIIVSQDCPNQLLVDLRQYTSFADAATAGFKIQNGDVVLTKGTATQSFSVTAGAAESRNMLRVFYKWPIMTDLMAQSMGGNRTLHFASVTWQNEPFDN
;
A
#
# COMPACT_ATOMS: atom_id res chain seq x y z
N VAL A 1 -5.15 -8.77 12.13
CA VAL A 1 -5.30 -7.37 11.69
C VAL A 1 -6.26 -7.33 10.50
N ALA A 2 -7.33 -6.54 10.56
CA ALA A 2 -8.32 -6.44 9.48
C ALA A 2 -8.77 -4.98 9.29
N GLY A 3 -9.13 -4.61 8.06
CA GLY A 3 -9.74 -3.32 7.74
C GLY A 3 -8.85 -2.10 8.02
N THR A 4 -9.45 -1.03 8.53
CA THR A 4 -8.79 0.26 8.79
C THR A 4 -7.72 0.19 9.88
N ASN A 5 -7.74 -0.82 10.74
CA ASN A 5 -6.80 -0.95 11.86
C ASN A 5 -5.33 -0.91 11.39
N LEU A 6 -4.99 -1.59 10.29
CA LEU A 6 -3.63 -1.53 9.73
C LEU A 6 -3.25 -0.12 9.27
N ARG A 7 -4.18 0.56 8.58
CA ARG A 7 -3.99 1.94 8.12
C ARG A 7 -3.77 2.88 9.30
N ASP A 8 -4.59 2.73 10.33
CA ASP A 8 -4.56 3.60 11.51
C ASP A 8 -3.24 3.39 12.28
N MET A 9 -2.79 2.14 12.45
CA MET A 9 -1.47 1.83 13.03
C MET A 9 -0.31 2.46 12.25
N ILE A 10 -0.35 2.42 10.92
CA ILE A 10 0.67 3.05 10.07
C ILE A 10 0.60 4.57 10.25
N CYS A 11 -0.59 5.16 10.22
CA CYS A 11 -0.76 6.61 10.38
C CYS A 11 -0.29 7.11 11.75
N THR A 12 -0.55 6.40 12.85
CA THR A 12 -0.03 6.75 14.18
C THR A 12 1.50 6.80 14.20
N LYS A 13 2.19 5.91 13.47
CA LYS A 13 3.66 5.94 13.36
C LYS A 13 4.16 7.05 12.44
N LEU A 14 3.39 7.43 11.43
CA LEU A 14 3.74 8.49 10.47
C LEU A 14 3.49 9.91 10.99
N GLN A 15 2.62 10.12 11.97
CA GLN A 15 2.26 11.44 12.53
C GLN A 15 3.45 12.29 13.00
N ILE A 16 4.63 11.69 13.21
CA ILE A 16 5.86 12.40 13.58
C ILE A 16 6.42 13.23 12.41
N ILE A 17 6.15 12.83 11.15
CA ILE A 17 6.82 13.37 9.95
C ILE A 17 5.81 13.99 8.95
N VAL A 18 4.52 13.63 8.99
CA VAL A 18 3.59 13.91 7.88
C VAL A 18 2.25 14.52 8.32
N SER A 19 1.59 15.21 7.39
CA SER A 19 0.33 15.93 7.56
C SER A 19 -0.75 15.12 8.30
N GLN A 20 -1.60 15.80 9.09
CA GLN A 20 -2.74 15.26 9.84
C GLN A 20 -3.74 14.42 8.99
N ASP A 21 -3.68 14.51 7.67
CA ASP A 21 -4.59 13.85 6.71
C ASP A 21 -4.16 12.43 6.28
N CYS A 22 -3.26 11.77 7.02
CA CYS A 22 -2.77 10.43 6.68
C CYS A 22 -3.87 9.41 6.34
N PRO A 23 -4.98 9.28 7.11
CA PRO A 23 -6.00 8.27 6.84
C PRO A 23 -6.68 8.39 5.46
N ASN A 24 -6.68 9.59 4.87
CA ASN A 24 -7.28 9.85 3.56
C ASN A 24 -6.25 9.77 2.42
N GLN A 25 -4.96 9.91 2.73
CA GLN A 25 -3.88 9.84 1.74
C GLN A 25 -3.23 8.45 1.65
N LEU A 26 -3.51 7.57 2.61
CA LEU A 26 -2.92 6.23 2.71
C LEU A 26 -3.87 5.14 2.21
N LEU A 27 -3.47 4.44 1.15
CA LEU A 27 -4.11 3.23 0.67
C LEU A 27 -3.24 2.03 1.02
N VAL A 28 -3.86 0.98 1.55
CA VAL A 28 -3.16 -0.23 2.02
C VAL A 28 -3.80 -1.45 1.40
N ASP A 29 -2.96 -2.33 0.84
CA ASP A 29 -3.36 -3.63 0.34
C ASP A 29 -2.48 -4.70 1.00
N LEU A 30 -3.10 -5.59 1.76
CA LEU A 30 -2.47 -6.73 2.40
C LEU A 30 -3.20 -7.99 1.97
N ARG A 31 -2.54 -8.88 1.23
CA ARG A 31 -3.17 -10.09 0.69
C ARG A 31 -2.23 -11.28 0.68
N GLN A 32 -2.84 -12.46 0.73
CA GLN A 32 -2.14 -13.73 0.58
C GLN A 32 -2.02 -14.12 -0.91
N TYR A 33 -0.90 -14.76 -1.24
CA TYR A 33 -0.63 -15.35 -2.55
C TYR A 33 -0.25 -16.83 -2.39
N THR A 34 -0.48 -17.61 -3.45
CA THR A 34 -0.13 -19.05 -3.44
C THR A 34 1.39 -19.26 -3.52
N SER A 35 2.09 -18.39 -4.25
CA SER A 35 3.54 -18.42 -4.43
C SER A 35 4.11 -17.01 -4.55
N PHE A 36 5.42 -16.87 -4.40
CA PHE A 36 6.10 -15.61 -4.67
C PHE A 36 6.02 -15.19 -6.14
N ALA A 37 6.00 -16.15 -7.07
CA ALA A 37 5.78 -15.87 -8.49
C ALA A 37 4.37 -15.30 -8.74
N ASP A 38 3.35 -15.83 -8.05
CA ASP A 38 1.99 -15.30 -8.11
C ASP A 38 1.92 -13.86 -7.56
N ALA A 39 2.61 -13.59 -6.45
CA ALA A 39 2.74 -12.23 -5.89
C ALA A 39 3.46 -11.28 -6.85
N ALA A 40 4.47 -11.76 -7.60
CA ALA A 40 5.20 -10.94 -8.57
C ALA A 40 4.33 -10.47 -9.76
N THR A 41 3.20 -11.14 -10.03
CA THR A 41 2.23 -10.69 -11.05
C THR A 41 1.32 -9.56 -10.57
N ALA A 42 1.35 -9.24 -9.27
CA ALA A 42 0.56 -8.16 -8.70
C ALA A 42 1.19 -6.80 -9.03
N GLY A 43 0.44 -5.99 -9.77
CA GLY A 43 0.84 -4.66 -10.16
C GLY A 43 -0.13 -3.59 -9.69
N PHE A 44 0.10 -2.39 -10.16
CA PHE A 44 -0.86 -1.30 -10.12
C PHE A 44 -0.65 -0.40 -11.34
N LYS A 45 -1.69 0.37 -11.67
CA LYS A 45 -1.61 1.45 -12.64
C LYS A 45 -2.27 2.70 -12.05
N ILE A 46 -1.92 3.86 -12.59
CA ILE A 46 -2.63 5.09 -12.29
C ILE A 46 -3.68 5.32 -13.37
N GLN A 47 -4.94 5.43 -12.96
CA GLN A 47 -6.06 5.71 -13.85
C GLN A 47 -6.87 6.86 -13.26
N ASN A 48 -7.02 7.96 -14.01
CA ASN A 48 -7.71 9.18 -13.55
C ASN A 48 -7.19 9.76 -12.23
N GLY A 49 -5.89 9.63 -11.95
CA GLY A 49 -5.27 10.11 -10.71
C GLY A 49 -5.42 9.18 -9.51
N ASP A 50 -6.05 8.02 -9.69
CA ASP A 50 -6.21 7.00 -8.65
C ASP A 50 -5.40 5.74 -8.91
N VAL A 51 -4.99 5.10 -7.82
CA VAL A 51 -4.27 3.84 -7.84
C VAL A 51 -5.27 2.72 -8.08
N VAL A 52 -5.11 2.00 -9.19
CA VAL A 52 -5.90 0.81 -9.53
C VAL A 52 -4.99 -0.40 -9.46
N LEU A 53 -5.28 -1.32 -8.53
CA LEU A 53 -4.51 -2.54 -8.38
C LEU A 53 -4.77 -3.48 -9.57
N THR A 54 -3.73 -4.18 -10.01
CA THR A 54 -3.82 -5.14 -11.11
C THR A 54 -3.21 -6.48 -10.71
N LYS A 55 -3.65 -7.56 -11.37
CA LYS A 55 -2.99 -8.87 -11.36
C LYS A 55 -3.17 -9.48 -12.73
N GLY A 56 -2.08 -9.57 -13.49
CA GLY A 56 -2.18 -9.82 -14.93
C GLY A 56 -3.03 -8.75 -15.61
N THR A 57 -4.08 -9.17 -16.32
CA THR A 57 -5.01 -8.27 -17.04
C THR A 57 -6.20 -7.79 -16.19
N ALA A 58 -6.41 -8.38 -15.00
CA ALA A 58 -7.55 -8.07 -14.15
C ALA A 58 -7.26 -6.89 -13.20
N THR A 59 -8.28 -6.10 -12.90
CA THR A 59 -8.27 -5.08 -11.85
C THR A 59 -8.71 -5.67 -10.52
N GLN A 60 -8.23 -5.11 -9.42
CA GLN A 60 -8.54 -5.58 -8.07
C GLN A 60 -8.90 -4.41 -7.15
N SER A 61 -9.78 -4.66 -6.19
CA SER A 61 -10.03 -3.73 -5.08
C SER A 61 -8.98 -3.90 -3.99
N PHE A 62 -8.72 -2.82 -3.25
CA PHE A 62 -7.89 -2.87 -2.05
C PHE A 62 -8.51 -3.81 -1.01
N SER A 63 -7.69 -4.67 -0.41
CA SER A 63 -8.13 -5.56 0.66
C SER A 63 -7.06 -5.64 1.74
N VAL A 64 -7.49 -5.82 2.99
CA VAL A 64 -6.59 -6.07 4.12
C VAL A 64 -6.96 -7.41 4.74
N THR A 65 -6.30 -8.45 4.27
CA THR A 65 -6.47 -9.84 4.70
C THR A 65 -5.10 -10.42 5.03
N ALA A 66 -4.82 -10.54 6.32
CA ALA A 66 -3.64 -11.26 6.79
C ALA A 66 -3.85 -12.77 6.61
N GLY A 67 -2.87 -13.47 6.03
CA GLY A 67 -2.90 -14.92 5.95
C GLY A 67 -2.48 -15.61 7.25
N ALA A 68 -2.71 -16.93 7.31
CA ALA A 68 -2.40 -17.79 8.45
C ALA A 68 -0.89 -18.13 8.57
N ALA A 69 -0.53 -19.03 9.48
CA ALA A 69 0.83 -19.57 9.56
C ALA A 69 1.28 -20.14 8.19
N GLU A 70 2.57 -20.00 7.88
CA GLU A 70 3.18 -20.44 6.61
C GLU A 70 2.63 -19.80 5.33
N SER A 71 1.69 -18.86 5.44
CA SER A 71 1.13 -18.18 4.27
C SER A 71 2.11 -17.16 3.69
N ARG A 72 2.11 -17.02 2.36
CA ARG A 72 2.88 -16.00 1.66
C ARG A 72 2.03 -14.75 1.52
N ASN A 73 2.50 -13.63 2.07
CA ASN A 73 1.75 -12.39 2.13
C ASN A 73 2.51 -11.28 1.41
N MET A 74 1.77 -10.33 0.86
CA MET A 74 2.30 -9.11 0.29
C MET A 74 1.56 -7.92 0.89
N LEU A 75 2.31 -6.95 1.41
CA LEU A 75 1.84 -5.66 1.85
C LEU A 75 2.29 -4.61 0.85
N ARG A 76 1.33 -3.87 0.32
CA ARG A 76 1.54 -2.73 -0.57
C ARG A 76 0.91 -1.50 0.06
N VAL A 77 1.69 -0.43 0.12
CA VAL A 77 1.27 0.83 0.72
C VAL A 77 1.50 1.94 -0.28
N PHE A 78 0.45 2.73 -0.50
CA PHE A 78 0.46 3.88 -1.39
C PHE A 78 0.10 5.12 -0.59
N TYR A 79 0.99 6.11 -0.61
CA TYR A 79 0.81 7.35 0.12
C TYR A 79 0.87 8.54 -0.83
N LYS A 80 -0.25 9.27 -0.96
CA LYS A 80 -0.33 10.51 -1.73
C LYS A 80 0.24 11.65 -0.87
N TRP A 81 1.54 11.93 -0.99
CA TRP A 81 2.19 12.97 -0.19
C TRP A 81 1.97 14.36 -0.81
N PRO A 82 1.38 15.33 -0.08
CA PRO A 82 1.36 16.71 -0.52
C PRO A 82 2.76 17.33 -0.53
N ILE A 83 3.14 17.92 -1.66
CA ILE A 83 4.35 18.74 -1.76
C ILE A 83 3.99 20.12 -1.23
N MET A 84 4.61 20.51 -0.12
CA MET A 84 4.27 21.76 0.58
C MET A 84 4.90 23.00 -0.06
N THR A 85 6.01 22.84 -0.78
CA THR A 85 6.79 23.96 -1.33
C THR A 85 6.57 24.10 -2.83
N ASP A 86 6.23 25.32 -3.25
CA ASP A 86 5.79 25.63 -4.63
C ASP A 86 6.88 25.37 -5.68
N LEU A 87 8.15 25.67 -5.34
CA LEU A 87 9.30 25.40 -6.20
C LEU A 87 9.51 23.90 -6.47
N MET A 88 9.21 23.05 -5.48
CA MET A 88 9.32 21.59 -5.62
C MET A 88 8.12 21.02 -6.38
N ALA A 89 6.94 21.59 -6.21
CA ALA A 89 5.75 21.18 -6.96
C ALA A 89 5.92 21.45 -8.47
N GLN A 90 6.50 22.59 -8.85
CA GLN A 90 6.77 22.93 -10.25
C GLN A 90 7.77 21.98 -10.91
N SER A 91 8.84 21.57 -10.21
CA SER A 91 9.84 20.64 -10.77
C SER A 91 9.35 19.20 -10.83
N MET A 92 8.38 18.82 -9.99
CA MET A 92 7.80 17.48 -9.92
C MET A 92 6.52 17.30 -10.75
N GLY A 93 6.11 18.32 -11.51
CA GLY A 93 4.95 18.26 -12.39
C GLY A 93 3.58 18.28 -11.68
N GLY A 94 3.53 18.74 -10.42
CA GLY A 94 2.29 18.88 -9.66
C GLY A 94 2.47 18.96 -8.14
N ASN A 95 1.37 19.16 -7.42
CA ASN A 95 1.39 19.43 -5.96
C ASN A 95 1.38 18.15 -5.10
N ARG A 96 1.41 16.96 -5.72
CA ARG A 96 1.35 15.68 -5.01
C ARG A 96 2.26 14.67 -5.67
N THR A 97 2.96 13.90 -4.84
CA THR A 97 3.76 12.75 -5.28
C THR A 97 3.21 11.47 -4.68
N LEU A 98 3.25 10.38 -5.44
CA LEU A 98 2.85 9.07 -4.97
C LEU A 98 4.07 8.33 -4.42
N HIS A 99 4.07 8.06 -3.12
CA HIS A 99 5.02 7.16 -2.51
C HIS A 99 4.46 5.75 -2.50
N PHE A 100 5.28 4.80 -2.94
CA PHE A 100 4.92 3.39 -3.02
C PHE A 100 5.98 2.56 -2.31
N ALA A 101 5.53 1.68 -1.43
CA ALA A 101 6.36 0.65 -0.82
C ALA A 101 5.64 -0.70 -0.90
N SER A 102 6.42 -1.76 -1.13
CA SER A 102 5.91 -3.12 -1.17
C SER A 102 6.87 -4.05 -0.44
N VAL A 103 6.31 -4.95 0.37
CA VAL A 103 7.05 -6.00 1.06
C VAL A 103 6.31 -7.31 0.87
N THR A 104 7.06 -8.36 0.54
CA THR A 104 6.53 -9.71 0.37
C THR A 104 7.27 -10.65 1.31
N TRP A 105 6.56 -11.48 2.07
CA TRP A 105 7.15 -12.38 3.05
C TRP A 105 6.35 -13.68 3.18
N GLN A 106 6.89 -14.67 3.88
CA GLN A 106 6.16 -15.85 4.35
C GLN A 106 6.03 -15.76 5.87
N ASN A 107 4.84 -15.99 6.39
CA ASN A 107 4.63 -16.06 7.84
C ASN A 107 5.39 -17.26 8.40
N GLU A 108 5.97 -17.08 9.58
CA GLU A 108 6.60 -18.16 10.31
C GLU A 108 5.56 -19.24 10.67
N PRO A 109 5.99 -20.51 10.80
CA PRO A 109 5.17 -21.54 11.42
C PRO A 109 5.03 -21.18 12.91
N PHE A 110 3.84 -20.78 13.32
CA PHE A 110 3.50 -20.64 14.74
C PHE A 110 2.82 -21.93 15.18
N ASP A 111 3.30 -22.54 16.28
CA ASP A 111 2.65 -23.72 16.87
C ASP A 111 1.16 -23.44 17.10
N ASN A 112 0.30 -24.37 16.66
CA ASN A 112 -1.16 -24.26 16.73
C ASN A 112 -1.67 -24.26 18.18
#